data_AF-A0A6N7YMM5-F1
#
_entry.id   AF-A0A6N7YMM5-F1
#
_cell.length_a   1.000
_cell.length_b   1.000
_cell.length_c   1.000
_cell.angle_alpha   90.00
_cell.angle_beta   90.00
_cell.angle_gamma   90.00
#
_symmetry.space_group_name_H-M   'P 1'
#
loop_
_entity.id
_entity.type
_entity.pdbx_description
1 polymer ?
#
loop_
_entity_poly.entity_id
_entity_poly.type
_entity_poly.pdbx_seq_one_letter_code
_entity_poly.pdbx_strand_id
1 'polypeptide(L)'
;MASRHEQDKPGQGPARKVSVSLRASNVRAVRERVGQRGFSAYVDAAVERQVERDLLVEALAANEARAGPIPQEFSDEAAAVFREVKSAPELSKED
;
A
#
# COMPACT_ATOMS: atom_id res chain seq x y z
N MET A 1 22.11 -10.03 14.31
CA MET A 1 20.90 -10.87 14.49
C MET A 1 19.72 -10.02 14.08
N ALA A 2 19.11 -10.28 12.93
CA ALA A 2 17.90 -9.57 12.53
C ALA A 2 16.82 -9.81 13.60
N SER A 3 16.28 -8.72 14.15
CA SER A 3 15.22 -8.78 15.17
C SER A 3 14.07 -9.61 14.62
N ARG A 4 13.39 -10.39 15.48
CA ARG A 4 12.26 -11.26 15.10
C ARG A 4 11.20 -10.55 14.23
N HIS A 5 11.00 -9.25 14.47
CA HIS A 5 10.14 -8.35 13.69
C HIS A 5 10.50 -8.18 12.21
N GLU A 6 11.73 -8.48 11.80
CA GLU A 6 12.17 -8.41 10.41
C GLU A 6 11.78 -9.69 9.64
N GLN A 7 11.71 -10.83 10.33
CA GLN A 7 11.26 -12.11 9.76
C GLN A 7 9.74 -12.18 9.57
N ASP A 8 8.98 -11.28 10.20
CA ASP A 8 7.51 -11.24 10.16
C ASP A 8 6.95 -10.21 9.14
N LYS A 9 7.82 -9.55 8.36
CA LYS A 9 7.35 -8.62 7.32
C LYS A 9 6.69 -9.41 6.17
N PRO A 10 5.53 -8.96 5.66
CA PRO A 10 4.92 -9.55 4.47
C PRO A 10 5.95 -9.67 3.33
N GLY A 11 5.91 -10.76 2.57
CA GLY A 11 6.84 -11.01 1.46
C GLY A 11 8.20 -11.58 1.83
N GLN A 12 8.51 -11.75 3.13
CA GLN A 12 9.77 -12.34 3.56
C GLN A 12 9.67 -13.83 3.88
N GLY A 13 10.74 -14.57 3.54
CA GLY A 13 10.87 -15.99 3.85
C GLY A 13 10.49 -16.94 2.70
N PRO A 14 10.62 -18.26 2.92
CA PRO A 14 10.37 -19.25 1.89
C PRO A 14 8.88 -19.43 1.62
N ALA A 15 8.51 -19.56 0.34
CA ALA A 15 7.14 -19.83 -0.06
C ALA A 15 6.62 -21.15 0.53
N ARG A 16 5.37 -21.13 1.01
CA ARG A 16 4.67 -22.29 1.57
C ARG A 16 3.42 -22.60 0.76
N LYS A 17 3.22 -23.87 0.42
CA LYS A 17 1.99 -24.30 -0.27
C LYS A 17 0.81 -24.24 0.70
N VAL A 18 -0.18 -23.45 0.35
CA VAL A 18 -1.49 -23.33 1.02
C VAL A 18 -2.59 -23.53 -0.01
N SER A 19 -3.69 -24.17 0.40
CA SER A 19 -4.85 -24.41 -0.47
C SER A 19 -5.95 -23.41 -0.14
N VAL A 20 -6.39 -22.65 -1.14
CA VAL A 20 -7.45 -21.65 -1.02
C VAL A 20 -8.37 -21.71 -2.23
N SER A 21 -9.63 -21.29 -2.05
CA SER A 21 -10.58 -21.15 -3.14
C SER A 21 -10.52 -19.75 -3.73
N LEU A 22 -10.44 -19.65 -5.06
CA LEU A 22 -10.51 -18.40 -5.81
C LEU A 22 -11.64 -18.47 -6.82
N ARG A 23 -12.28 -17.32 -7.11
CA ARG A 23 -13.28 -17.24 -8.18
C ARG A 23 -12.64 -17.66 -9.50
N ALA A 24 -13.33 -18.50 -10.28
CA ALA A 24 -12.83 -18.96 -11.57
C ALA A 24 -12.46 -17.81 -12.52
N SER A 25 -13.23 -16.71 -12.48
CA SER A 25 -12.95 -15.48 -13.22
C SER A 25 -11.59 -14.87 -12.86
N ASN A 26 -11.25 -14.82 -11.58
CA ASN A 26 -9.97 -14.28 -11.10
C ASN A 26 -8.82 -15.20 -11.52
N VAL A 27 -9.01 -16.52 -11.40
CA VAL A 27 -8.01 -17.50 -11.83
C VAL A 27 -7.70 -17.33 -13.32
N ARG A 28 -8.74 -17.18 -14.15
CA ARG A 28 -8.58 -16.92 -15.58
C ARG A 28 -7.85 -15.60 -15.85
N ALA A 29 -8.29 -14.50 -15.24
CA ALA A 29 -7.70 -13.17 -15.45
C ALA A 29 -6.21 -13.12 -15.09
N VAL A 30 -5.80 -13.77 -13.99
CA VAL A 30 -4.40 -13.85 -13.61
C VAL A 30 -3.61 -14.71 -14.60
N ARG A 31 -4.13 -15.87 -14.99
CA ARG A 31 -3.46 -16.76 -15.96
C ARG A 31 -3.28 -16.09 -17.32
N GLU A 32 -4.26 -15.31 -17.79
CA GLU A 32 -4.14 -14.51 -19.01
C GLU A 32 -3.04 -13.46 -18.90
N ARG A 33 -2.85 -12.87 -17.70
CA ARG A 33 -1.83 -11.85 -17.46
C ARG A 33 -0.40 -12.39 -17.33
N VAL A 34 -0.20 -13.49 -16.59
CA VAL A 34 1.16 -13.97 -16.21
C VAL A 34 1.47 -15.40 -16.63
N GLY A 35 0.53 -16.08 -17.31
CA GLY A 35 0.65 -17.49 -17.66
C GLY A 35 0.56 -18.44 -16.45
N GLN A 36 0.77 -19.74 -16.70
CA GLN A 36 0.70 -20.77 -15.65
C GLN A 36 1.83 -20.63 -14.62
N ARG A 37 3.08 -20.43 -15.10
CA ARG A 37 4.27 -20.39 -14.24
C ARG A 37 4.31 -19.14 -13.36
N GLY A 38 3.72 -18.04 -13.80
CA GLY A 38 3.65 -16.79 -13.04
C GLY A 38 2.52 -16.73 -12.02
N PHE A 39 1.58 -17.69 -12.02
CA PHE A 39 0.36 -17.60 -11.22
C PHE A 39 0.64 -17.46 -9.72
N SER A 40 1.47 -18.35 -9.17
CA SER A 40 1.79 -18.33 -7.73
C SER A 40 2.51 -17.05 -7.33
N ALA A 41 3.51 -16.61 -8.11
CA ALA A 41 4.25 -15.38 -7.83
C ALA A 41 3.35 -14.13 -7.89
N TYR A 42 2.40 -14.09 -8.84
CA TYR A 42 1.44 -13.00 -8.91
C TYR A 42 0.53 -12.95 -7.68
N VAL A 43 0.01 -14.10 -7.25
CA VAL A 43 -0.86 -14.19 -6.08
C VAL A 43 -0.09 -13.83 -4.82
N ASP A 44 1.12 -14.33 -4.65
CA ASP A 44 1.99 -14.04 -3.51
C ASP A 44 2.24 -12.53 -3.36
N ALA A 45 2.71 -11.89 -4.43
CA ALA A 45 2.93 -10.45 -4.44
C ALA A 45 1.63 -9.63 -4.26
N ALA A 46 0.48 -10.15 -4.71
CA ALA A 46 -0.80 -9.51 -4.49
C ALA A 46 -1.26 -9.58 -3.03
N VAL A 47 -1.01 -10.72 -2.36
CA VAL A 47 -1.29 -10.91 -0.93
C VAL A 47 -0.37 -10.01 -0.11
N GLU A 48 0.93 -9.99 -0.40
CA GLU A 48 1.91 -9.11 0.25
C GLU A 48 1.44 -7.65 0.23
N ARG A 49 1.16 -7.11 -0.97
CA ARG A 49 0.65 -5.73 -1.12
C ARG A 49 -0.64 -5.48 -0.35
N GLN A 50 -1.50 -6.48 -0.20
CA GLN A 50 -2.75 -6.31 0.54
C GLN A 50 -2.47 -6.25 2.05
N VAL A 51 -1.65 -7.15 2.57
CA VAL A 51 -1.28 -7.15 3.99
C VAL A 51 -0.55 -5.86 4.36
N GLU A 52 0.37 -5.39 3.52
CA GLU A 52 1.04 -4.10 3.73
C GLU A 52 0.05 -2.93 3.82
N ARG A 53 -0.97 -2.90 2.96
CA ARG A 53 -2.02 -1.87 3.00
C ARG A 53 -2.87 -1.98 4.25
N ASP A 54 -3.24 -3.18 4.66
CA ASP A 54 -4.04 -3.41 5.87
C ASP A 54 -3.26 -2.91 7.10
N LEU A 55 -1.96 -3.24 7.20
CA LEU A 55 -1.07 -2.74 8.25
C LEU A 55 -0.93 -1.20 8.23
N LEU A 56 -0.86 -0.58 7.05
CA LEU A 56 -0.82 0.88 6.93
C LEU A 56 -2.12 1.53 7.43
N VAL A 57 -3.27 0.95 7.12
CA VAL A 57 -4.58 1.42 7.60
C VAL A 57 -4.66 1.30 9.12
N GLU A 58 -4.24 0.18 9.68
CA GLU A 58 -4.19 -0.03 11.14
C GLU A 58 -3.28 0.99 11.82
N ALA A 59 -2.08 1.22 11.26
CA ALA A 59 -1.13 2.19 11.80
C ALA A 59 -1.67 3.63 11.74
N LEU A 60 -2.34 3.99 10.64
CA LEU A 60 -2.97 5.30 10.49
C LEU A 60 -4.06 5.50 11.54
N ALA A 61 -4.99 4.54 11.67
CA ALA A 61 -6.07 4.61 12.64
C ALA A 61 -5.55 4.71 14.09
N ALA A 62 -4.50 3.95 14.43
CA ALA A 62 -3.87 4.03 15.74
C ALA A 62 -3.21 5.40 16.00
N ASN A 63 -2.65 6.03 14.97
CA ASN A 63 -2.08 7.36 15.08
C ASN A 63 -3.16 8.44 15.24
N GLU A 64 -4.22 8.39 14.43
CA GLU A 64 -5.37 9.29 14.52
C GLU A 64 -6.03 9.22 15.90
N ALA A 65 -6.22 8.01 16.44
CA ALA A 65 -6.78 7.81 17.77
C ALA A 65 -5.90 8.41 18.89
N ARG A 66 -4.58 8.44 18.71
CA ARG A 66 -3.62 9.03 19.67
C ARG A 66 -3.49 10.54 19.53
N ALA A 67 -3.44 11.05 18.30
CA ALA A 67 -3.21 12.46 18.03
C ALA A 67 -4.48 13.31 18.24
N GLY A 68 -5.66 12.72 18.02
CA GLY A 68 -6.91 13.46 17.99
C GLY A 68 -7.09 14.27 16.70
N PRO A 69 -8.13 15.11 16.62
CA PRO A 69 -8.42 15.89 15.41
C PRO A 69 -7.28 16.87 15.11
N ILE A 70 -6.96 17.03 13.82
CA ILE A 70 -5.99 18.03 13.37
C ILE A 70 -6.52 19.43 13.68
N PRO A 71 -5.79 20.27 14.46
CA PRO A 71 -6.16 21.66 14.65
C PRO A 71 -6.34 22.41 13.32
N GLN A 72 -7.38 23.25 13.25
CA GLN A 72 -7.72 23.99 12.03
C GLN A 72 -6.55 24.85 11.53
N GLU A 73 -5.76 25.43 12.46
CA GLU A 73 -4.60 26.25 12.14
C GLU A 73 -3.58 25.52 11.24
N PHE A 74 -3.30 24.24 11.51
CA PHE A 74 -2.40 23.44 10.65
C PHE A 74 -2.99 23.18 9.28
N SER A 75 -4.32 23.01 9.19
CA SER A 75 -4.99 22.82 7.90
C SER A 75 -4.95 24.10 7.06
N ASP A 76 -5.13 25.25 7.70
CA ASP A 76 -5.08 26.56 7.05
C ASP A 76 -3.66 26.90 6.57
N GLU A 77 -2.65 26.60 7.39
CA GLU A 77 -1.23 26.74 7.03
C GLU A 77 -0.87 25.84 5.85
N ALA A 78 -1.22 24.54 5.91
CA ALA A 78 -0.96 23.61 4.82
C ALA A 78 -1.64 24.04 3.51
N ALA A 79 -2.88 24.56 3.60
CA ALA A 79 -3.59 25.09 2.43
C ALA A 79 -2.93 26.35 1.86
N ALA A 80 -2.37 27.22 2.71
CA ALA A 80 -1.62 28.38 2.26
C ALA A 80 -0.35 27.97 1.50
N VAL A 81 0.43 27.04 2.05
CA VAL A 81 1.63 26.49 1.41
C VAL A 81 1.29 25.81 0.09
N PHE A 82 0.24 24.99 0.06
CA PHE A 82 -0.17 24.31 -1.17
C PHE A 82 -0.57 25.30 -2.27
N ARG A 83 -1.29 26.38 -1.92
CA ARG A 83 -1.64 27.44 -2.88
C ARG A 83 -0.41 28.18 -3.40
N GLU A 84 0.54 28.50 -2.52
CA GLU A 84 1.80 29.14 -2.91
C GLU A 84 2.57 28.26 -3.91
N VAL A 85 2.79 26.98 -3.57
CA VAL A 85 3.48 26.04 -4.46
C VAL A 85 2.75 25.90 -5.80
N LYS A 86 1.42 25.77 -5.80
CA LYS A 86 0.64 25.64 -7.04
C LYS A 86 0.58 26.92 -7.88
N SER A 87 0.82 28.08 -7.29
CA SER A 87 0.87 29.37 -8.00
C SER A 87 2.29 29.76 -8.43
N ALA A 88 3.30 28.97 -8.05
CA ALA A 88 4.67 29.18 -8.50
C ALA A 88 4.75 29.04 -10.04
N PRO A 89 5.31 30.03 -10.74
CA PRO A 89 5.34 30.05 -12.21
C PRO A 89 6.13 28.87 -12.80
N GLU A 90 7.07 28.30 -12.03
CA GLU A 90 7.88 27.13 -12.38
C GLU A 90 7.06 25.84 -12.57
N LEU A 91 5.86 25.76 -11.98
CA LEU A 91 4.93 24.63 -12.11
C LEU A 91 3.75 24.92 -13.06
N SER A 92 3.69 26.12 -13.66
CA SER A 92 2.63 26.52 -14.60
C SER A 92 2.98 26.25 -16.08
N LYS A 93 4.16 25.69 -16.34
CA LYS A 93 4.58 25.29 -17.69
C LYS A 93 4.45 23.79 -17.88
N GLU A 94 3.23 23.36 -18.18
CA GLU A 94 3.01 22.18 -19.03
C GLU A 94 2.43 22.73 -20.34
N ASP A 95 3.24 22.67 -21.42
CA ASP A 95 2.79 22.84 -22.81
C ASP A 95 2.01 21.59 -23.27
#